data_AF-A0A7T6VN31-F1
#
_entry.id   AF-A0A7T6VN31-F1
#
_cell.length_a   1.000
_cell.length_b   1.000
_cell.length_c   1.000
_cell.angle_alpha   90.00
_cell.angle_beta   90.00
_cell.angle_gamma   90.00
#
_symmetry.space_group_name_H-M   'P 1'
#
loop_
_entity.id
_entity.type
_entity.pdbx_description
1 polymer ?
#
loop_
_entity_poly.entity_id
_entity_poly.type
_entity_poly.pdbx_seq_one_letter_code
_entity_poly.pdbx_strand_id
1 'polypeptide(L)'
;MDWNRKELKLNAKKTIKRNYIQYIIVCLVIAIVAGGYTSSHLNTDLLRGSDKVKPPAVVDSVVKILDGFGVTTLYSEQEEVVNKVEDKFNLRNATEGVFATIINNSGASRSFIIGLLNTINQLIFNNHFFQSTIMIIATILIIGFWLFVQNILIVGQSRFFIENKNYSNTKIDRILFIYRIGRIRHTAYIMFCKYIFNFLWFFTIIGGFIKYYDYKMIPFIIAENPDISRKDAFKLSHEMMVGNKWKAFKLDLSFLLWHILSLLTFGIIRYLYLNPLIGASYSELYFLLREEAIENKLPLSSYFNDRYLTNPIDKTTEAYPVELYTIPEKHKRDWLVLDYDRKYSITSYILIFFSLAFIGWIWEVALHLLKTGVFVNRGTMIGPWLPIYGTGTLLMLILLKPLIEKPLVLFPSAMVLCGILEYFTSWALEKLFNTTWWNYKNVFFNINGRICFEGLLFFAIGGFLIIYFIAPLIDEFLQYIPNKLKKGMCLILIVLFTLDLSQSATNPNTGKGVSQTISYKSLNYKYKKP
;
A
#
# COMPACT_ATOMS: atom_id res chain seq x y z
N MET A 1 18.55 -29.02 -16.59
CA MET A 1 18.67 -28.08 -17.75
C MET A 1 19.47 -26.84 -17.33
N ASP A 2 20.40 -26.34 -18.15
CA ASP A 2 21.07 -25.06 -17.84
C ASP A 2 20.30 -23.86 -18.39
N TRP A 3 19.55 -23.16 -17.52
CA TRP A 3 18.71 -22.04 -17.94
C TRP A 3 19.46 -20.72 -17.99
N ASN A 4 19.11 -19.86 -18.96
CA ASN A 4 19.72 -18.55 -19.14
C ASN A 4 18.80 -17.40 -18.70
N ARG A 5 19.32 -16.51 -17.84
CA ARG A 5 18.60 -15.30 -17.40
C ARG A 5 18.12 -14.40 -18.54
N LYS A 6 18.85 -14.34 -19.67
CA LYS A 6 18.44 -13.53 -20.83
C LYS A 6 17.18 -14.10 -21.48
N GLU A 7 17.12 -15.43 -21.58
CA GLU A 7 15.98 -16.15 -22.15
C GLU A 7 14.75 -16.05 -21.24
N LEU A 8 14.92 -16.23 -19.93
CA LEU A 8 13.84 -16.01 -18.95
C LEU A 8 13.21 -14.63 -19.09
N LYS A 9 14.03 -13.57 -19.16
CA LYS A 9 13.54 -12.20 -19.34
C LYS A 9 12.89 -11.99 -20.70
N LEU A 10 13.38 -12.64 -21.75
CA LEU A 10 12.79 -12.54 -23.09
C LEU A 10 11.40 -13.18 -23.11
N ASN A 11 11.26 -14.39 -22.55
CA ASN A 11 9.99 -15.10 -22.45
C ASN A 11 9.00 -14.34 -21.55
N ALA A 12 9.46 -13.86 -20.39
CA ALA A 12 8.67 -12.99 -19.52
C ALA A 12 8.13 -11.75 -20.25
N LYS A 13 8.96 -11.06 -21.06
CA LYS A 13 8.52 -9.91 -21.86
C LYS A 13 7.46 -10.29 -22.91
N LYS A 14 7.59 -11.45 -23.56
CA LYS A 14 6.58 -11.95 -24.53
C LYS A 14 5.23 -12.18 -23.84
N THR A 15 5.24 -12.85 -22.68
CA THR A 15 4.04 -13.12 -21.89
C THR A 15 3.39 -11.82 -21.40
N ILE A 16 4.19 -10.89 -20.86
CA ILE A 16 3.70 -9.59 -20.39
C ILE A 16 3.08 -8.79 -21.54
N LYS A 17 3.69 -8.78 -22.73
CA LYS A 17 3.19 -8.01 -23.88
C LYS A 17 1.76 -8.40 -24.27
N ARG A 18 1.37 -9.66 -24.03
CA ARG A 18 0.02 -10.17 -24.30
C ARG A 18 -1.04 -9.64 -23.33
N ASN A 19 -0.69 -9.43 -22.06
CA ASN A 19 -1.62 -9.07 -20.97
C ASN A 19 -1.11 -7.92 -20.09
N TYR A 20 -0.50 -6.91 -20.71
CA TYR A 20 0.30 -5.92 -19.98
C TYR A 20 -0.51 -5.18 -18.90
N ILE A 21 -1.76 -4.84 -19.21
CA ILE A 21 -2.67 -4.12 -18.31
C ILE A 21 -2.97 -4.95 -17.07
N GLN A 22 -3.32 -6.22 -17.24
CA GLN A 22 -3.65 -7.13 -16.14
C GLN A 22 -2.43 -7.33 -15.22
N TYR A 23 -1.23 -7.48 -15.80
CA TYR A 23 0.02 -7.54 -15.02
C TYR A 23 0.26 -6.29 -14.18
N ILE A 24 0.06 -5.10 -14.76
CA ILE A 24 0.19 -3.82 -14.04
C ILE A 24 -0.82 -3.75 -12.89
N ILE A 25 -2.09 -4.04 -13.15
CA ILE A 25 -3.16 -3.94 -12.15
C ILE A 25 -2.88 -4.90 -11.00
N VAL A 26 -2.57 -6.16 -11.29
CA VAL A 26 -2.22 -7.15 -10.26
C VAL A 26 -1.04 -6.66 -9.43
N CYS A 27 0.04 -6.19 -10.06
CA CYS A 27 1.21 -5.69 -9.33
C CYS A 27 0.92 -4.44 -8.50
N LEU A 28 0.08 -3.52 -8.99
CA LEU A 28 -0.34 -2.31 -8.27
C LEU A 28 -1.23 -2.63 -7.08
N VAL A 29 -2.24 -3.49 -7.25
CA VAL A 29 -3.12 -3.95 -6.17
C VAL A 29 -2.28 -4.57 -5.05
N ILE A 30 -1.34 -5.46 -5.41
CA ILE A 30 -0.43 -6.07 -4.43
C ILE A 30 0.47 -5.02 -3.79
N ALA A 31 1.02 -4.07 -4.55
CA ALA A 31 1.89 -3.04 -4.01
C ALA A 31 1.17 -2.15 -2.99
N ILE A 32 -0.09 -1.78 -3.24
CA ILE A 32 -0.89 -0.95 -2.34
C ILE A 32 -1.34 -1.75 -1.12
N VAL A 33 -1.89 -2.94 -1.34
CA VAL A 33 -2.38 -3.80 -0.25
C VAL A 33 -1.24 -4.23 0.65
N ALA A 34 -0.05 -4.53 0.12
CA ALA A 34 1.15 -4.82 0.89
C ALA A 34 1.72 -3.61 1.66
N GLY A 35 1.02 -2.46 1.65
CA GLY A 35 1.37 -1.28 2.43
C GLY A 35 2.35 -0.35 1.73
N GLY A 36 2.32 -0.27 0.39
CA GLY A 36 3.09 0.69 -0.39
C GLY A 36 4.57 0.65 -0.03
N TYR A 37 5.30 -0.36 -0.48
CA TYR A 37 6.75 -0.49 -0.23
C TYR A 37 7.48 0.83 -0.44
N THR A 38 7.87 1.43 0.70
CA THR A 38 8.96 2.40 0.87
C THR A 38 9.10 3.37 -0.30
N SER A 39 8.33 4.46 -0.25
CA SER A 39 8.83 5.75 -0.71
C SER A 39 10.21 5.95 -0.07
N SER A 40 11.19 6.14 -0.92
CA SER A 40 12.54 6.55 -0.58
C SER A 40 12.51 7.82 0.27
N HIS A 41 12.58 7.70 1.59
CA HIS A 41 13.12 8.76 2.44
C HIS A 41 14.64 8.77 2.23
N LEU A 42 15.09 9.45 1.18
CA LEU A 42 16.46 9.93 1.10
C LEU A 42 16.58 11.09 2.10
N ASN A 43 16.61 10.78 3.40
CA ASN A 43 17.23 11.68 4.37
C ASN A 43 18.74 11.54 4.17
N THR A 44 19.27 12.26 3.18
CA THR A 44 20.66 12.66 3.23
C THR A 44 20.78 13.75 4.30
N ASP A 45 20.80 13.33 5.56
CA ASP A 45 21.42 14.11 6.65
C ASP A 45 22.95 14.04 6.50
N LEU A 46 23.43 14.57 5.38
CA LEU A 46 24.84 14.80 5.14
C LEU A 46 25.01 16.24 4.67
N LEU A 47 25.67 17.01 5.54
CA LEU A 47 26.25 18.35 5.38
C LEU A 47 25.36 19.56 5.76
N ARG A 48 25.39 19.87 7.07
CA ARG A 48 25.68 21.18 7.71
C ARG A 48 24.90 21.22 9.03
N GLY A 49 25.53 21.26 10.21
CA GLY A 49 26.62 22.17 10.55
C GLY A 49 26.01 23.51 10.98
N SER A 50 25.73 23.61 12.29
CA SER A 50 25.64 24.80 13.13
C SER A 50 24.69 25.96 12.75
N ASP A 51 23.85 26.27 13.73
CA ASP A 51 23.56 27.61 14.25
C ASP A 51 22.29 28.38 13.84
N LYS A 52 21.55 28.69 14.93
CA LYS A 52 20.60 29.80 15.16
C LYS A 52 19.23 29.69 14.50
N VAL A 53 18.41 28.80 15.06
CA VAL A 53 16.95 28.97 15.02
C VAL A 53 16.55 29.92 16.15
N LYS A 54 16.24 31.18 15.83
CA LYS A 54 15.49 32.05 16.74
C LYS A 54 14.10 31.42 16.98
N PRO A 55 13.62 31.34 18.22
CA PRO A 55 12.28 30.84 18.46
C PRO A 55 11.26 31.77 17.77
N PRO A 56 10.22 31.21 17.12
CA PRO A 56 9.16 32.00 16.47
C PRO A 56 8.52 32.98 17.46
N ALA A 57 8.09 34.15 16.98
CA ALA A 57 7.43 35.20 17.80
C ALA A 57 6.15 34.75 18.54
N VAL A 58 5.63 33.56 18.20
CA VAL A 58 4.57 32.87 18.92
C VAL A 58 5.06 32.33 20.26
N VAL A 59 6.32 31.87 20.35
CA VAL A 59 6.94 31.39 21.61
C VAL A 59 7.06 32.53 22.62
N ASP A 60 7.46 33.74 22.20
CA ASP A 60 7.59 34.91 23.08
C ASP A 60 6.22 35.44 23.58
N SER A 61 5.19 35.28 22.76
CA SER A 61 3.81 35.65 23.10
C SER A 61 3.13 34.58 23.98
N VAL A 62 3.48 33.30 23.77
CA VAL A 62 2.97 32.15 24.53
C VAL A 62 3.65 32.05 25.88
N VAL A 63 4.95 32.36 26.00
CA VAL A 63 5.67 32.43 27.29
C VAL A 63 5.09 33.51 28.21
N LYS A 64 4.74 34.70 27.69
CA LYS A 64 4.10 35.78 28.48
C LYS A 64 2.66 35.49 28.90
N ILE A 65 1.93 34.66 28.14
CA ILE A 65 0.59 34.21 28.50
C ILE A 65 0.67 33.07 29.53
N LEU A 66 1.70 32.21 29.45
CA LEU A 66 1.91 31.10 30.37
C LEU A 66 2.40 31.54 31.77
N ASP A 67 3.10 32.68 31.88
CA ASP A 67 3.45 33.33 33.16
C ASP A 67 2.20 33.78 33.97
N GLY A 68 1.09 34.09 33.30
CA GLY A 68 -0.16 34.51 33.93
C GLY A 68 -1.04 33.37 34.46
N PHE A 69 -0.77 32.12 34.08
CA PHE A 69 -1.63 30.96 34.39
C PHE A 69 -0.95 29.85 35.20
N GLY A 70 0.34 29.97 35.55
CA GLY A 70 1.02 29.01 36.43
C GLY A 70 1.11 27.57 35.89
N VAL A 71 1.14 27.39 34.56
CA VAL A 71 1.08 26.09 33.86
C VAL A 71 2.47 25.47 33.59
N THR A 72 3.52 25.96 34.26
CA THR A 72 4.90 25.43 34.13
C THR A 72 5.09 24.00 34.65
N THR A 73 4.07 23.37 35.26
CA THR A 73 4.18 22.05 35.89
C THR A 73 3.77 20.86 35.02
N LEU A 74 3.22 21.06 33.81
CA LEU A 74 2.71 19.95 32.97
C LEU A 74 3.57 19.58 31.76
N TYR A 75 4.48 20.45 31.32
CA TYR A 75 5.40 20.15 30.21
C TYR A 75 6.74 19.56 30.67
N SER A 76 7.11 19.75 31.94
CA SER A 76 8.35 19.21 32.50
C SER A 76 8.37 17.68 32.55
N GLU A 77 7.23 17.02 32.77
CA GLU A 77 7.20 15.56 32.97
C GLU A 77 7.38 14.76 31.66
N GLN A 78 7.00 15.31 30.50
CA GLN A 78 7.12 14.60 29.22
C GLN A 78 8.54 14.62 28.67
N GLU A 79 9.30 15.71 28.88
CA GLU A 79 10.72 15.80 28.51
C GLU A 79 11.62 15.05 29.50
N GLU A 80 11.28 15.04 30.80
CA GLU A 80 12.06 14.34 31.82
C GLU A 80 11.96 12.81 31.69
N VAL A 81 10.81 12.27 31.24
CA VAL A 81 10.63 10.83 30.99
C VAL A 81 11.37 10.37 29.73
N VAL A 82 11.38 11.17 28.67
CA VAL A 82 12.13 10.87 27.44
C VAL A 82 13.64 10.84 27.74
N ASN A 83 14.14 11.83 28.47
CA ASN A 83 15.55 11.87 28.87
C ASN A 83 15.90 10.74 29.86
N LYS A 84 15.03 10.41 30.83
CA LYS A 84 15.26 9.27 31.76
C LYS A 84 15.28 7.92 31.04
N VAL A 85 14.49 7.72 29.99
CA VAL A 85 14.51 6.47 29.21
C VAL A 85 15.75 6.40 28.32
N GLU A 86 16.16 7.52 27.74
CA GLU A 86 17.33 7.62 26.87
C GLU A 86 18.65 7.42 27.66
N ASP A 87 18.73 7.96 28.88
CA ASP A 87 19.86 7.78 29.80
C ASP A 87 19.86 6.38 30.44
N LYS A 88 18.69 5.83 30.84
CA LYS A 88 18.60 4.51 31.50
C LYS A 88 18.89 3.35 30.57
N PHE A 89 18.61 3.49 29.27
CA PHE A 89 18.95 2.49 28.24
C PHE A 89 20.18 2.87 27.40
N ASN A 90 20.83 4.00 27.71
CA ASN A 90 22.04 4.50 27.04
C ASN A 90 21.90 4.53 25.50
N LEU A 91 20.72 4.87 25.00
CA LEU A 91 20.35 4.75 23.58
C LEU A 91 21.09 5.75 22.68
N ARG A 92 21.64 6.82 23.25
CA ARG A 92 22.52 7.77 22.55
C ARG A 92 23.88 7.17 22.17
N ASN A 93 24.36 6.20 22.95
CA ASN A 93 25.61 5.47 22.69
C ASN A 93 25.38 4.10 22.04
N ALA A 94 24.13 3.73 21.73
CA ALA A 94 23.81 2.52 20.98
C ALA A 94 24.05 2.72 19.48
N THR A 95 25.24 3.23 19.12
CA THR A 95 25.69 3.43 17.74
C THR A 95 26.22 2.15 17.08
N GLU A 96 26.40 1.06 17.85
CA GLU A 96 27.10 -0.15 17.36
C GLU A 96 26.30 -1.47 17.52
N GLY A 97 24.97 -1.40 17.41
CA GLY A 97 24.10 -2.58 17.52
C GLY A 97 23.26 -2.86 16.28
N VAL A 98 23.08 -4.14 15.93
CA VAL A 98 22.18 -4.62 14.85
C VAL A 98 20.76 -4.04 15.00
N PHE A 99 20.30 -3.81 16.22
CA PHE A 99 19.00 -3.19 16.52
C PHE A 99 18.92 -1.70 16.15
N ALA A 100 19.99 -0.92 16.31
CA ALA A 100 20.03 0.47 15.88
C ALA A 100 20.03 0.59 14.35
N THR A 101 20.70 -0.34 13.67
CA THR A 101 20.66 -0.46 12.20
C THR A 101 19.27 -0.86 11.69
N ILE A 102 18.54 -1.72 12.40
CA ILE A 102 17.17 -2.15 12.04
C ILE A 102 16.17 -0.99 12.23
N ILE A 103 16.25 -0.26 13.35
CA ILE A 103 15.37 0.88 13.65
C ILE A 103 15.58 2.04 12.66
N ASN A 104 16.82 2.25 12.22
CA ASN A 104 17.16 3.34 11.31
C ASN A 104 16.92 3.02 9.82
N ASN A 105 16.94 1.74 9.40
CA ASN A 105 16.89 1.38 7.96
C ASN A 105 15.61 0.70 7.48
N SER A 106 14.57 0.54 8.31
CA SER A 106 13.31 -0.06 7.86
C SER A 106 12.08 0.74 8.28
N GLY A 107 11.55 1.58 7.39
CA GLY A 107 10.46 2.52 7.70
C GLY A 107 9.17 1.87 8.24
N ALA A 108 8.76 0.71 7.71
CA ALA A 108 7.58 0.00 8.20
C ALA A 108 7.79 -0.65 9.58
N SER A 109 9.02 -1.06 9.91
CA SER A 109 9.35 -1.59 11.23
C SER A 109 9.46 -0.47 12.26
N ARG A 110 9.87 0.75 11.88
CA ARG A 110 9.98 1.89 12.81
C ARG A 110 8.63 2.31 13.40
N SER A 111 7.58 2.47 12.60
CA SER A 111 6.23 2.81 13.11
C SER A 111 5.61 1.68 13.93
N PHE A 112 5.84 0.42 13.54
CA PHE A 112 5.40 -0.76 14.28
C PHE A 112 6.14 -0.91 15.61
N ILE A 113 7.47 -0.78 15.62
CA ILE A 113 8.32 -0.89 16.80
C ILE A 113 8.06 0.28 17.75
N ILE A 114 7.92 1.52 17.25
CA ILE A 114 7.55 2.69 18.08
C ILE A 114 6.14 2.54 18.65
N GLY A 115 5.17 2.03 17.87
CA GLY A 115 3.83 1.73 18.36
C GLY A 115 3.82 0.65 19.45
N LEU A 116 4.59 -0.43 19.25
CA LEU A 116 4.78 -1.49 20.23
C LEU A 116 5.46 -0.97 21.52
N LEU A 117 6.54 -0.19 21.36
CA LEU A 117 7.29 0.39 22.48
C LEU A 117 6.45 1.42 23.24
N ASN A 118 5.67 2.26 22.55
CA ASN A 118 4.72 3.16 23.19
C ASN A 118 3.62 2.40 23.94
N THR A 119 3.17 1.25 23.42
CA THR A 119 2.15 0.42 24.07
C THR A 119 2.71 -0.16 25.38
N ILE A 120 3.93 -0.68 25.32
CA ILE A 120 4.65 -1.21 26.48
C ILE A 120 4.89 -0.10 27.51
N ASN A 121 5.32 1.08 27.07
CA ASN A 121 5.57 2.22 27.95
C ASN A 121 4.30 2.74 28.63
N GLN A 122 3.20 2.86 27.89
CA GLN A 122 1.92 3.32 28.43
C GLN A 122 1.29 2.31 29.41
N LEU A 123 1.44 1.01 29.16
CA LEU A 123 0.97 -0.07 30.05
C LEU A 123 1.75 -0.15 31.35
N ILE A 124 3.06 0.06 31.30
CA ILE A 124 3.93 -0.12 32.46
C ILE A 124 3.95 1.13 33.34
N PHE A 125 3.81 2.35 32.78
CA PHE A 125 4.18 3.57 33.50
C PHE A 125 3.10 4.64 33.70
N ASN A 126 2.06 4.75 32.85
CA ASN A 126 1.24 5.99 32.81
C ASN A 126 -0.28 5.85 33.01
N ASN A 127 -0.80 4.70 33.50
CA ASN A 127 -2.24 4.51 33.78
C ASN A 127 -3.21 4.85 32.62
N HIS A 128 -2.73 5.02 31.38
CA HIS A 128 -3.55 5.26 30.19
C HIS A 128 -4.00 3.94 29.55
N PHE A 129 -4.65 3.08 30.35
CA PHE A 129 -5.14 1.76 29.96
C PHE A 129 -5.95 1.79 28.66
N PHE A 130 -6.77 2.82 28.46
CA PHE A 130 -7.62 2.96 27.28
C PHE A 130 -6.82 3.15 25.97
N GLN A 131 -5.77 3.99 26.00
CA GLN A 131 -4.93 4.25 24.82
C GLN A 131 -4.08 3.02 24.47
N SER A 132 -3.55 2.33 25.48
CA SER A 132 -2.83 1.07 25.29
C SER A 132 -3.72 -0.03 24.71
N THR A 133 -4.97 -0.13 25.16
CA THR A 133 -5.95 -1.11 24.67
C THR A 133 -6.30 -0.87 23.20
N ILE A 134 -6.55 0.39 22.82
CA ILE A 134 -6.78 0.77 21.41
C ILE A 134 -5.58 0.40 20.54
N MET A 135 -4.36 0.63 21.01
CA MET A 135 -3.16 0.34 20.25
C MET A 135 -2.92 -1.16 20.07
N ILE A 136 -3.15 -1.97 21.12
CA ILE A 136 -3.10 -3.44 21.02
C ILE A 136 -4.09 -3.95 19.98
N ILE A 137 -5.34 -3.47 20.01
CA ILE A 137 -6.37 -3.86 19.03
C ILE A 137 -5.91 -3.48 17.61
N ALA A 138 -5.41 -2.26 17.41
CA ALA A 138 -4.91 -1.82 16.11
C ALA A 138 -3.75 -2.71 15.62
N THR A 139 -2.81 -3.07 16.50
CA THR A 139 -1.70 -3.97 16.17
C THR A 139 -2.19 -5.36 15.77
N ILE A 140 -3.14 -5.93 16.51
CA ILE A 140 -3.74 -7.23 16.18
C ILE A 140 -4.43 -7.18 14.81
N LEU A 141 -5.17 -6.10 14.52
CA LEU A 141 -5.82 -5.91 13.22
C LEU A 141 -4.81 -5.80 12.08
N ILE A 142 -3.71 -5.07 12.25
CA ILE A 142 -2.64 -4.95 11.24
C ILE A 142 -1.97 -6.30 10.99
N ILE A 143 -1.64 -7.05 12.05
CA ILE A 143 -1.06 -8.40 11.92
C ILE A 143 -2.06 -9.34 11.23
N GLY A 144 -3.34 -9.28 11.60
CA GLY A 144 -4.41 -10.03 10.96
C GLY A 144 -4.54 -9.70 9.47
N PHE A 145 -4.45 -8.43 9.10
CA PHE A 145 -4.47 -7.98 7.71
C PHE A 145 -3.24 -8.47 6.94
N TRP A 146 -2.04 -8.36 7.49
CA TRP A 146 -0.81 -8.88 6.89
C TRP A 146 -0.89 -10.41 6.67
N LEU A 147 -1.35 -11.16 7.68
CA LEU A 147 -1.46 -12.62 7.64
C LEU A 147 -2.53 -13.13 6.66
N PHE A 148 -3.75 -12.59 6.77
CA PHE A 148 -4.92 -13.15 6.08
C PHE A 148 -5.28 -12.41 4.79
N VAL A 149 -4.70 -11.23 4.54
CA VAL A 149 -4.92 -10.48 3.29
C VAL A 149 -3.67 -10.42 2.45
N GLN A 150 -2.61 -9.75 2.92
CA GLN A 150 -1.41 -9.50 2.10
C GLN A 150 -0.72 -10.79 1.65
N ASN A 151 -0.44 -11.71 2.58
CA ASN A 151 0.23 -12.98 2.28
C ASN A 151 -0.59 -13.87 1.34
N ILE A 152 -1.92 -13.84 1.45
CA ILE A 152 -2.82 -14.62 0.60
C ILE A 152 -2.83 -14.07 -0.82
N LEU A 153 -2.88 -12.75 -0.97
CA LEU A 153 -2.83 -12.11 -2.27
C LEU A 153 -1.48 -12.29 -2.97
N ILE A 154 -0.36 -12.41 -2.24
CA ILE A 154 0.94 -12.77 -2.83
C ILE A 154 0.89 -14.15 -3.50
N VAL A 155 0.25 -15.14 -2.86
CA VAL A 155 0.06 -16.47 -3.45
C VAL A 155 -0.90 -16.42 -4.63
N GLY A 156 -1.99 -15.64 -4.53
CA GLY A 156 -2.90 -15.40 -5.65
C GLY A 156 -2.23 -14.68 -6.83
N GLN A 157 -1.31 -13.75 -6.56
CA GLN A 157 -0.48 -13.12 -7.57
C GLN A 157 0.41 -14.16 -8.27
N SER A 158 1.05 -15.06 -7.51
CA SER A 158 1.79 -16.19 -8.09
C SER A 158 0.89 -17.07 -8.97
N ARG A 159 -0.36 -17.32 -8.58
CA ARG A 159 -1.35 -18.04 -9.40
C ARG A 159 -1.63 -17.32 -10.72
N PHE A 160 -1.90 -16.03 -10.66
CA PHE A 160 -2.09 -15.20 -11.85
C PHE A 160 -0.87 -15.29 -12.78
N PHE A 161 0.35 -15.18 -12.24
CA PHE A 161 1.59 -15.23 -13.02
C PHE A 161 1.83 -16.56 -13.73
N ILE A 162 1.49 -17.70 -13.10
CA ILE A 162 1.71 -19.03 -13.71
C ILE A 162 0.64 -19.37 -14.75
N GLU A 163 -0.61 -18.98 -14.53
CA GLU A 163 -1.68 -19.14 -15.53
C GLU A 163 -1.40 -18.29 -16.77
N ASN A 164 -0.99 -17.04 -16.59
CA ASN A 164 -0.80 -16.11 -17.70
C ASN A 164 0.31 -16.53 -18.68
N LYS A 165 1.22 -17.44 -18.28
CA LYS A 165 2.23 -18.02 -19.18
C LYS A 165 1.57 -18.67 -20.40
N ASN A 166 0.59 -19.53 -20.18
CA ASN A 166 -0.05 -20.32 -21.23
C ASN A 166 -1.44 -19.80 -21.61
N TYR A 167 -2.09 -19.01 -20.74
CA TYR A 167 -3.44 -18.51 -20.95
C TYR A 167 -3.45 -17.00 -21.21
N SER A 168 -3.82 -16.62 -22.45
CA SER A 168 -3.87 -15.23 -22.91
C SER A 168 -5.01 -14.42 -22.29
N ASN A 169 -6.05 -15.03 -21.76
CA ASN A 169 -7.19 -14.34 -21.16
C ASN A 169 -7.29 -14.64 -19.65
N THR A 170 -6.19 -14.40 -18.93
CA THR A 170 -6.15 -14.58 -17.46
C THR A 170 -6.73 -13.34 -16.78
N LYS A 171 -7.82 -13.53 -16.04
CA LYS A 171 -8.52 -12.47 -15.32
C LYS A 171 -7.76 -12.02 -14.06
N ILE A 172 -7.96 -10.76 -13.64
CA ILE A 172 -7.29 -10.17 -12.46
C ILE A 172 -7.78 -10.79 -11.15
N ASP A 173 -9.03 -11.25 -11.13
CA ASP A 173 -9.67 -11.89 -9.97
C ASP A 173 -8.99 -13.20 -9.52
N ARG A 174 -8.09 -13.78 -10.34
CA ARG A 174 -7.24 -14.93 -9.97
C ARG A 174 -6.35 -14.64 -8.76
N ILE A 175 -6.09 -13.37 -8.43
CA ILE A 175 -5.42 -13.01 -7.16
C ILE A 175 -6.23 -13.43 -5.91
N LEU A 176 -7.53 -13.67 -6.07
CA LEU A 176 -8.42 -14.14 -5.01
C LEU A 176 -8.58 -15.67 -4.98
N PHE A 177 -7.84 -16.41 -5.81
CA PHE A 177 -7.91 -17.87 -5.95
C PHE A 177 -7.97 -18.62 -4.61
N ILE A 178 -7.07 -18.29 -3.66
CA ILE A 178 -7.00 -18.96 -2.35
C ILE A 178 -8.28 -18.74 -1.52
N TYR A 179 -8.95 -17.60 -1.66
CA TYR A 179 -10.23 -17.35 -1.01
C TYR A 179 -11.35 -18.20 -1.63
N ARG A 180 -11.35 -18.38 -2.96
CA ARG A 180 -12.36 -19.15 -3.70
C ARG A 180 -12.32 -20.64 -3.38
N ILE A 181 -11.13 -21.20 -3.23
CA ILE A 181 -10.97 -22.61 -2.80
C ILE A 181 -11.14 -22.79 -1.28
N GLY A 182 -11.11 -21.70 -0.50
CA GLY A 182 -11.30 -21.73 0.95
C GLY A 182 -10.11 -22.27 1.75
N ARG A 183 -8.88 -22.16 1.23
CA ARG A 183 -7.63 -22.64 1.89
C ARG A 183 -6.85 -21.53 2.63
N ILE A 184 -7.53 -20.45 2.97
CA ILE A 184 -6.96 -19.23 3.57
C ILE A 184 -6.07 -19.51 4.78
N ARG A 185 -6.58 -20.24 5.79
CA ARG A 185 -5.85 -20.49 7.05
C ARG A 185 -4.55 -21.28 6.84
N HIS A 186 -4.61 -22.29 5.98
CA HIS A 186 -3.47 -23.16 5.69
C HIS A 186 -2.39 -22.41 4.92
N THR A 187 -2.78 -21.68 3.87
CA THR A 187 -1.87 -20.80 3.12
C THR A 187 -1.26 -19.71 4.00
N ALA A 188 -2.05 -19.05 4.85
CA ALA A 188 -1.57 -18.04 5.79
C ALA A 188 -0.50 -18.60 6.73
N TYR A 189 -0.71 -19.80 7.28
CA TYR A 189 0.25 -20.47 8.16
C TYR A 189 1.57 -20.77 7.45
N ILE A 190 1.55 -21.31 6.23
CA ILE A 190 2.78 -21.62 5.48
C ILE A 190 3.55 -20.32 5.16
N MET A 191 2.85 -19.28 4.70
CA MET A 191 3.46 -17.99 4.40
C MET A 191 4.01 -17.31 5.66
N PHE A 192 3.29 -17.37 6.79
CA PHE A 192 3.79 -16.90 8.08
C PHE A 192 5.11 -17.58 8.46
N CYS A 193 5.16 -18.92 8.40
CA CYS A 193 6.39 -19.65 8.67
C CYS A 193 7.52 -19.27 7.72
N LYS A 194 7.22 -18.99 6.43
CA LYS A 194 8.23 -18.53 5.45
C LYS A 194 8.86 -17.22 5.90
N TYR A 195 8.05 -16.25 6.32
CA TYR A 195 8.56 -14.97 6.79
C TYR A 195 9.31 -15.10 8.12
N ILE A 196 8.82 -15.89 9.07
CA ILE A 196 9.51 -16.16 10.33
C ILE A 196 10.87 -16.83 10.08
N PHE A 197 10.93 -17.89 9.26
CA PHE A 197 12.21 -18.54 8.99
C PHE A 197 13.16 -17.64 8.21
N ASN A 198 12.69 -16.89 7.22
CA ASN A 198 13.53 -15.88 6.57
C ASN A 198 14.09 -14.88 7.59
N PHE A 199 13.24 -14.32 8.46
CA PHE A 199 13.64 -13.41 9.53
C PHE A 199 14.70 -14.02 10.45
N LEU A 200 14.50 -15.27 10.90
CA LEU A 200 15.48 -15.98 11.73
C LEU A 200 16.81 -16.20 10.99
N TRP A 201 16.76 -16.55 9.70
CA TRP A 201 17.97 -16.74 8.91
C TRP A 201 18.73 -15.45 8.64
N PHE A 202 18.05 -14.29 8.59
CA PHE A 202 18.73 -13.00 8.43
C PHE A 202 19.77 -12.72 9.54
N PHE A 203 19.62 -13.28 10.75
CA PHE A 203 20.63 -13.18 11.81
C PHE A 203 21.95 -13.88 11.50
N THR A 204 21.96 -14.81 10.52
CA THR A 204 23.17 -15.55 10.12
C THR A 204 23.84 -14.99 8.86
N ILE A 205 23.40 -13.82 8.37
CA ILE A 205 23.80 -13.11 7.12
C ILE A 205 23.89 -14.04 5.89
N ILE A 206 24.88 -14.92 5.84
CA ILE A 206 25.06 -16.00 4.86
C ILE A 206 23.81 -16.88 4.77
N GLY A 207 23.28 -17.34 5.92
CA GLY A 207 22.08 -18.18 5.93
C GLY A 207 20.85 -17.41 5.45
N GLY A 208 20.73 -16.12 5.76
CA GLY A 208 19.67 -15.24 5.29
C GLY A 208 19.63 -15.16 3.76
N PHE A 209 20.79 -14.94 3.14
CA PHE A 209 20.90 -14.92 1.68
C PHE A 209 20.55 -16.28 1.04
N ILE A 210 21.11 -17.37 1.56
CA ILE A 210 20.87 -18.71 1.00
C ILE A 210 19.39 -19.09 1.13
N LYS A 211 18.79 -18.88 2.32
CA LYS A 211 17.41 -19.28 2.61
C LYS A 211 16.36 -18.39 1.98
N TYR A 212 16.68 -17.11 1.73
CA TYR A 212 15.84 -16.25 0.90
C TYR A 212 15.58 -16.85 -0.49
N TYR A 213 16.62 -17.33 -1.19
CA TYR A 213 16.46 -18.00 -2.49
C TYR A 213 15.86 -19.38 -2.35
N ASP A 214 16.23 -20.13 -1.31
CA ASP A 214 15.69 -21.45 -1.00
C ASP A 214 14.16 -21.45 -0.89
N TYR A 215 13.59 -20.39 -0.31
CA TYR A 215 12.14 -20.24 -0.06
C TYR A 215 11.42 -19.43 -1.14
N LYS A 216 12.10 -19.07 -2.24
CA LYS A 216 11.56 -18.18 -3.26
C LYS A 216 10.43 -18.82 -4.08
N MET A 217 10.44 -20.14 -4.23
CA MET A 217 9.42 -20.90 -5.00
C MET A 217 8.16 -21.24 -4.18
N ILE A 218 8.19 -21.10 -2.85
CA ILE A 218 7.07 -21.45 -1.96
C ILE A 218 5.74 -20.82 -2.41
N PRO A 219 5.63 -19.52 -2.74
CA PRO A 219 4.35 -18.95 -3.18
C PRO A 219 3.80 -19.58 -4.46
N PHE A 220 4.68 -19.98 -5.39
CA PHE A 220 4.30 -20.64 -6.65
C PHE A 220 3.87 -22.09 -6.41
N ILE A 221 4.57 -22.81 -5.54
CA ILE A 221 4.21 -24.18 -5.14
C ILE A 221 2.82 -24.19 -4.48
N ILE A 222 2.54 -23.25 -3.57
CA ILE A 222 1.22 -23.17 -2.93
C ILE A 222 0.15 -22.72 -3.94
N ALA A 223 0.51 -21.88 -4.91
CA ALA A 223 -0.42 -21.48 -5.97
C ALA A 223 -0.76 -22.63 -6.93
N GLU A 224 0.15 -23.58 -7.15
CA GLU A 224 -0.13 -24.80 -7.91
C GLU A 224 -0.90 -25.82 -7.06
N ASN A 225 -0.46 -26.06 -5.82
CA ASN A 225 -1.06 -27.02 -4.90
C ASN A 225 -1.25 -26.44 -3.49
N PRO A 226 -2.42 -25.84 -3.22
CA PRO A 226 -2.78 -25.26 -1.92
C PRO A 226 -2.84 -26.24 -0.76
N ASP A 227 -2.96 -27.55 -1.02
CA ASP A 227 -3.11 -28.59 0.02
C ASP A 227 -1.77 -29.15 0.50
N ILE A 228 -0.65 -28.74 -0.10
CA ILE A 228 0.70 -29.17 0.30
C ILE A 228 0.98 -28.83 1.78
N SER A 229 1.64 -29.74 2.49
CA SER A 229 2.03 -29.50 3.88
C SER A 229 3.12 -28.43 3.97
N ARG A 230 3.21 -27.71 5.10
CA ARG A 230 4.29 -26.74 5.34
C ARG A 230 5.68 -27.40 5.21
N LYS A 231 5.87 -28.62 5.69
CA LYS A 231 7.18 -29.31 5.62
C LYS A 231 7.53 -29.61 4.16
N ASP A 232 6.57 -30.12 3.40
CA ASP A 232 6.78 -30.54 2.03
C ASP A 232 6.96 -29.34 1.10
N ALA A 233 6.22 -28.25 1.29
CA ALA A 233 6.41 -27.03 0.50
C ALA A 233 7.83 -26.45 0.64
N PHE A 234 8.37 -26.45 1.85
CA PHE A 234 9.72 -25.96 2.10
C PHE A 234 10.78 -26.91 1.55
N LYS A 235 10.57 -28.22 1.72
CA LYS A 235 11.49 -29.24 1.21
C LYS A 235 11.51 -29.23 -0.32
N LEU A 236 10.35 -29.18 -0.97
CA LEU A 236 10.23 -29.10 -2.43
C LEU A 236 10.87 -27.81 -2.96
N SER A 237 10.59 -26.64 -2.36
CA SER A 237 11.25 -25.38 -2.75
C SER A 237 12.77 -25.47 -2.59
N HIS A 238 13.25 -26.09 -1.51
CA HIS A 238 14.68 -26.31 -1.29
C HIS A 238 15.30 -27.17 -2.39
N GLU A 239 14.70 -28.33 -2.68
CA GLU A 239 15.14 -29.29 -3.69
C GLU A 239 15.17 -28.65 -5.09
N MET A 240 14.12 -27.92 -5.48
CA MET A 240 14.07 -27.16 -6.74
C MET A 240 15.20 -26.13 -6.85
N MET A 241 15.61 -25.55 -5.73
CA MET A 241 16.61 -24.48 -5.69
C MET A 241 18.04 -24.99 -5.49
N VAL A 242 18.29 -26.28 -5.25
CA VAL A 242 19.65 -26.83 -5.19
C VAL A 242 20.34 -26.60 -6.53
N GLY A 243 21.59 -26.08 -6.52
CA GLY A 243 22.32 -25.68 -7.73
C GLY A 243 21.84 -24.39 -8.42
N ASN A 244 20.63 -23.91 -8.12
CA ASN A 244 20.00 -22.78 -8.80
C ASN A 244 20.05 -21.45 -8.03
N LYS A 245 20.39 -21.46 -6.72
CA LYS A 245 20.41 -20.25 -5.86
C LYS A 245 21.28 -19.12 -6.40
N TRP A 246 22.52 -19.43 -6.78
CA TRP A 246 23.46 -18.42 -7.31
C TRP A 246 23.02 -17.84 -8.66
N LYS A 247 22.41 -18.67 -9.51
CA LYS A 247 21.85 -18.21 -10.79
C LYS A 247 20.64 -17.30 -10.55
N ALA A 248 19.78 -17.63 -9.58
CA ALA A 248 18.65 -16.78 -9.19
C ALA A 248 19.12 -15.44 -8.59
N PHE A 249 20.22 -15.41 -7.84
CA PHE A 249 20.85 -14.16 -7.42
C PHE A 249 21.35 -13.33 -8.60
N LYS A 250 22.04 -13.95 -9.57
CA LYS A 250 22.45 -13.25 -10.80
C LYS A 250 21.25 -12.72 -11.60
N LEU A 251 20.11 -13.40 -11.54
CA LEU A 251 18.85 -12.91 -12.13
C LEU A 251 18.38 -11.64 -11.40
N ASP A 252 18.30 -11.64 -10.07
CA ASP A 252 17.96 -10.43 -9.29
C ASP A 252 18.95 -9.28 -9.53
N LEU A 253 20.27 -9.57 -9.51
CA LEU A 253 21.31 -8.58 -9.77
C LEU A 253 21.18 -7.94 -11.16
N SER A 254 20.71 -8.70 -12.16
CA SER A 254 20.47 -8.17 -13.49
C SER A 254 19.25 -7.21 -13.58
N PHE A 255 18.48 -7.05 -12.50
CA PHE A 255 17.47 -6.01 -12.34
C PHE A 255 17.96 -4.79 -11.56
N LEU A 256 19.19 -4.80 -11.03
CA LEU A 256 19.73 -3.70 -10.21
C LEU A 256 19.71 -2.36 -10.94
N LEU A 257 20.10 -2.33 -12.22
CA LEU A 257 20.04 -1.11 -13.04
C LEU A 257 18.61 -0.60 -13.22
N TRP A 258 17.62 -1.50 -13.29
CA TRP A 258 16.21 -1.12 -13.33
C TRP A 258 15.70 -0.58 -12.00
N HIS A 259 16.22 -1.08 -10.87
CA HIS A 259 15.94 -0.51 -9.55
C HIS A 259 16.52 0.91 -9.44
N ILE A 260 17.75 1.13 -9.90
CA ILE A 260 18.37 2.46 -9.93
C ILE A 260 17.55 3.40 -10.82
N LEU A 261 17.19 2.96 -12.04
CA LEU A 261 16.35 3.74 -12.95
C LEU A 261 14.96 4.02 -12.33
N SER A 262 14.43 3.08 -11.56
CA SER A 262 13.20 3.31 -10.82
C SER A 262 13.37 4.38 -9.74
N LEU A 263 14.51 4.47 -9.06
CA LEU A 263 14.74 5.55 -8.09
C LEU A 263 14.78 6.91 -8.78
N LEU A 264 15.43 6.98 -9.95
CA LEU A 264 15.49 8.21 -10.77
C LEU A 264 14.12 8.63 -11.34
N THR A 265 13.20 7.68 -11.48
CA THR A 265 11.81 7.93 -11.93
C THR A 265 10.81 7.90 -10.77
N PHE A 266 11.30 8.06 -9.53
CA PHE A 266 10.50 8.11 -8.31
C PHE A 266 9.51 6.93 -8.14
N GLY A 267 9.88 5.74 -8.60
CA GLY A 267 9.08 4.54 -8.46
C GLY A 267 8.15 4.23 -9.65
N ILE A 268 7.97 5.16 -10.60
CA ILE A 268 7.03 4.97 -11.74
C ILE A 268 7.39 3.71 -12.53
N ILE A 269 8.66 3.55 -12.91
CA ILE A 269 9.13 2.37 -13.65
C ILE A 269 8.97 1.10 -12.82
N ARG A 270 9.15 1.16 -11.49
CA ARG A 270 8.96 -0.01 -10.62
C ARG A 270 7.55 -0.56 -10.71
N TYR A 271 6.55 0.32 -10.63
CA TYR A 271 5.15 -0.10 -10.62
C TYR A 271 4.61 -0.49 -12.00
N LEU A 272 4.96 0.28 -13.04
CA LEU A 272 4.38 0.08 -14.37
C LEU A 272 5.14 -0.96 -15.22
N TYR A 273 6.39 -1.30 -14.88
CA TYR A 273 7.20 -2.19 -15.72
C TYR A 273 7.99 -3.23 -14.94
N LEU A 274 8.76 -2.82 -13.92
CA LEU A 274 9.72 -3.71 -13.27
C LEU A 274 9.06 -4.84 -12.48
N ASN A 275 8.04 -4.54 -11.68
CA ASN A 275 7.34 -5.54 -10.87
C ASN A 275 6.68 -6.63 -11.74
N PRO A 276 5.92 -6.28 -12.81
CA PRO A 276 5.48 -7.24 -13.81
C PRO A 276 6.61 -8.11 -14.35
N LEU A 277 7.71 -7.47 -14.76
CA LEU A 277 8.85 -8.16 -15.38
C LEU A 277 9.54 -9.14 -14.42
N ILE A 278 9.75 -8.76 -13.17
CA ILE A 278 10.33 -9.63 -12.14
C ILE A 278 9.40 -10.81 -11.87
N GLY A 279 8.12 -10.56 -11.63
CA GLY A 279 7.14 -11.62 -11.34
C GLY A 279 7.00 -12.62 -12.48
N ALA A 280 6.93 -12.14 -13.73
CA ALA A 280 6.88 -13.01 -14.90
C ALA A 280 8.20 -13.79 -15.10
N SER A 281 9.35 -13.17 -14.84
CA SER A 281 10.65 -13.87 -14.94
C SER A 281 10.76 -15.00 -13.91
N TYR A 282 10.21 -14.81 -12.71
CA TYR A 282 10.17 -15.86 -11.69
C TYR A 282 9.10 -16.92 -11.96
N SER A 283 8.00 -16.57 -12.62
CA SER A 283 7.05 -17.55 -13.16
C SER A 283 7.71 -18.45 -14.20
N GLU A 284 8.45 -17.88 -15.15
CA GLU A 284 9.21 -18.66 -16.14
C GLU A 284 10.25 -19.56 -15.47
N LEU A 285 10.98 -19.05 -14.48
CA LEU A 285 11.93 -19.85 -13.69
C LEU A 285 11.22 -20.99 -12.96
N TYR A 286 10.05 -20.73 -12.36
CA TYR A 286 9.28 -21.75 -11.66
C TYR A 286 8.95 -22.93 -12.57
N PHE A 287 8.47 -22.68 -13.79
CA PHE A 287 8.20 -23.75 -14.75
C PHE A 287 9.45 -24.55 -15.13
N LEU A 288 10.60 -23.90 -15.35
CA LEU A 288 11.85 -24.62 -15.65
C LEU A 288 12.28 -25.52 -14.48
N LEU A 289 12.21 -25.01 -13.25
CA LEU A 289 12.56 -25.78 -12.05
C LEU A 289 11.56 -26.90 -11.77
N ARG A 290 10.29 -26.68 -12.10
CA ARG A 290 9.23 -27.68 -12.01
C ARG A 290 9.48 -28.84 -12.96
N GLU A 291 9.72 -28.56 -14.24
CA GLU A 291 10.02 -29.60 -15.23
C GLU A 291 11.30 -30.36 -14.86
N GLU A 292 12.36 -29.65 -14.46
CA GLU A 292 13.60 -30.28 -13.97
C GLU A 292 13.35 -31.19 -12.75
N ALA A 293 12.46 -30.81 -11.84
CA ALA A 293 12.11 -31.62 -10.68
C ALA A 293 11.32 -32.89 -11.05
N ILE A 294 10.47 -32.81 -12.08
CA ILE A 294 9.71 -33.96 -12.61
C ILE A 294 10.64 -34.91 -13.38
N GLU A 295 11.50 -34.37 -14.26
CA GLU A 295 12.50 -35.13 -15.02
C GLU A 295 13.46 -35.89 -14.11
N ASN A 296 13.94 -35.23 -13.04
CA ASN A 296 14.83 -35.84 -12.04
C ASN A 296 14.09 -36.72 -11.02
N LYS A 297 12.77 -36.91 -11.16
CA LYS A 297 11.93 -37.74 -10.29
C LYS A 297 12.11 -37.43 -8.80
N LEU A 298 12.14 -36.15 -8.45
CA LEU A 298 12.26 -35.74 -7.04
C LEU A 298 11.11 -36.34 -6.22
N PRO A 299 11.34 -36.76 -4.95
CA PRO A 299 10.33 -37.47 -4.15
C PRO A 299 9.01 -36.71 -3.98
N LEU A 300 9.07 -35.37 -3.99
CA LEU A 300 7.91 -34.49 -3.83
C LEU A 300 7.36 -33.94 -5.17
N SER A 301 7.86 -34.42 -6.32
CA SER A 301 7.38 -33.98 -7.64
C SER A 301 5.90 -34.31 -7.90
N SER A 302 5.33 -35.29 -7.18
CA SER A 302 3.90 -35.63 -7.23
C SER A 302 2.98 -34.49 -6.77
N TYR A 303 3.50 -33.51 -6.02
CA TYR A 303 2.73 -32.34 -5.60
C TYR A 303 2.48 -31.35 -6.74
N PHE A 304 3.17 -31.46 -7.89
CA PHE A 304 2.88 -30.72 -9.12
C PHE A 304 1.66 -31.31 -9.84
N ASN A 305 0.48 -31.12 -9.24
CA ASN A 305 -0.75 -31.82 -9.62
C ASN A 305 -1.62 -31.06 -10.64
N ASP A 306 -1.25 -29.82 -11.01
CA ASP A 306 -2.01 -29.02 -11.98
C ASP A 306 -1.47 -29.21 -13.40
N ARG A 307 -2.01 -30.22 -14.09
CA ARG A 307 -1.58 -30.60 -15.45
C ARG A 307 -1.93 -29.54 -16.49
N TYR A 308 -2.97 -28.75 -16.28
CA TYR A 308 -3.45 -27.75 -17.23
C TYR A 308 -2.60 -26.49 -17.23
N LEU A 309 -1.72 -26.29 -16.25
CA LEU A 309 -0.73 -25.21 -16.31
C LEU A 309 0.27 -25.40 -17.43
N THR A 310 0.67 -26.62 -17.76
CA THR A 310 1.66 -26.91 -18.82
C THR A 310 1.05 -27.47 -20.08
N ASN A 311 -0.06 -28.20 -19.97
CA ASN A 311 -0.75 -28.83 -21.08
C ASN A 311 -2.19 -28.30 -21.19
N PRO A 312 -2.41 -27.18 -21.91
CA PRO A 312 -3.76 -26.70 -22.22
C PRO A 312 -4.56 -27.77 -22.98
N ILE A 313 -5.87 -27.80 -22.77
CA ILE A 313 -6.79 -28.78 -23.41
C ILE A 313 -6.70 -28.68 -24.94
N ASP A 314 -6.68 -27.46 -25.45
CA ASP A 314 -6.43 -27.13 -26.85
C ASP A 314 -5.53 -25.88 -26.91
N LYS A 315 -4.72 -25.77 -27.97
CA LYS A 315 -3.88 -24.58 -28.24
C LYS A 315 -4.69 -23.30 -28.43
N THR A 316 -5.99 -23.42 -28.69
CA THR A 316 -6.94 -22.30 -28.81
C THR A 316 -7.51 -21.84 -27.47
N THR A 317 -7.26 -22.57 -26.38
CA THR A 317 -7.85 -22.26 -25.06
C THR A 317 -7.22 -20.98 -24.50
N GLU A 318 -7.96 -19.88 -24.52
CA GLU A 318 -7.46 -18.59 -24.06
C GLU A 318 -7.45 -18.43 -22.54
N ALA A 319 -8.38 -19.09 -21.83
CA ALA A 319 -8.54 -18.97 -20.37
C ALA A 319 -8.30 -20.30 -19.66
N TYR A 320 -7.73 -20.26 -18.46
CA TYR A 320 -7.47 -21.46 -17.66
C TYR A 320 -8.79 -22.21 -17.33
N PRO A 321 -8.88 -23.53 -17.52
CA PRO A 321 -10.10 -24.31 -17.28
C PRO A 321 -10.31 -24.52 -15.77
N VAL A 322 -10.93 -23.55 -15.10
CA VAL A 322 -11.14 -23.53 -13.64
C VAL A 322 -11.86 -24.78 -13.12
N GLU A 323 -12.82 -25.30 -13.89
CA GLU A 323 -13.60 -26.49 -13.52
C GLU A 323 -12.78 -27.78 -13.47
N LEU A 324 -11.65 -27.83 -14.19
CA LEU A 324 -10.77 -29.00 -14.23
C LEU A 324 -9.64 -28.93 -13.21
N TYR A 325 -9.62 -27.89 -12.38
CA TYR A 325 -8.64 -27.78 -11.30
C TYR A 325 -8.89 -28.83 -10.21
N THR A 326 -7.81 -29.27 -9.55
CA THR A 326 -7.84 -30.38 -8.60
C THR A 326 -8.70 -30.13 -7.36
N ILE A 327 -8.84 -28.87 -6.96
CA ILE A 327 -9.68 -28.44 -5.84
C ILE A 327 -10.84 -27.64 -6.41
N PRO A 328 -12.11 -28.08 -6.25
CA PRO A 328 -13.24 -27.34 -6.77
C PRO A 328 -13.27 -25.95 -6.11
N GLU A 329 -13.31 -24.91 -6.92
CA GLU A 329 -13.61 -23.58 -6.41
C GLU A 329 -15.00 -23.61 -5.80
N LYS A 330 -15.11 -23.22 -4.52
CA LYS A 330 -16.42 -23.04 -3.91
C LYS A 330 -17.02 -21.81 -4.59
N HIS A 331 -17.72 -22.00 -5.72
CA HIS A 331 -18.58 -21.01 -6.33
C HIS A 331 -19.73 -20.71 -5.37
N LYS A 332 -19.42 -20.02 -4.27
CA LYS A 332 -20.42 -19.62 -3.26
C LYS A 332 -21.30 -18.48 -3.76
N ARG A 333 -20.95 -17.88 -4.91
CA ARG A 333 -21.62 -16.94 -5.81
C ARG A 333 -20.50 -16.21 -6.54
N ASP A 334 -20.65 -15.90 -7.83
CA ASP A 334 -19.76 -14.94 -8.51
C ASP A 334 -20.08 -13.53 -8.02
N TRP A 335 -19.98 -13.30 -6.71
CA TRP A 335 -20.41 -12.05 -6.08
C TRP A 335 -19.52 -10.87 -6.42
N LEU A 336 -18.42 -11.15 -7.12
CA LEU A 336 -17.39 -10.21 -7.46
C LEU A 336 -16.90 -10.45 -8.89
N VAL A 337 -17.61 -9.88 -9.86
CA VAL A 337 -17.09 -9.71 -11.22
C VAL A 337 -16.40 -8.35 -11.31
N LEU A 338 -15.07 -8.35 -11.18
CA LEU A 338 -14.26 -7.14 -11.36
C LEU A 338 -14.14 -6.81 -12.85
N ASP A 339 -15.16 -6.14 -13.37
CA ASP A 339 -15.14 -5.53 -14.70
C ASP A 339 -14.75 -4.06 -14.60
N TYR A 340 -13.50 -3.75 -14.96
CA TYR A 340 -12.99 -2.38 -14.96
C TYR A 340 -13.51 -1.55 -16.14
N ASP A 341 -14.05 -2.17 -17.19
CA ASP A 341 -14.65 -1.46 -18.33
C ASP A 341 -16.16 -1.19 -18.13
N ARG A 342 -16.72 -1.61 -16.99
CA ARG A 342 -18.15 -1.45 -16.71
C ARG A 342 -18.64 -0.01 -16.76
N LYS A 343 -19.85 0.20 -17.29
CA LYS A 343 -20.52 1.51 -17.32
C LYS A 343 -21.30 1.74 -16.03
N TYR A 344 -21.18 2.92 -15.45
CA TYR A 344 -21.85 3.28 -14.20
C TYR A 344 -23.13 4.07 -14.47
N SER A 345 -24.19 3.74 -13.74
CA SER A 345 -25.43 4.55 -13.73
C SER A 345 -25.22 5.86 -12.97
N ILE A 346 -26.09 6.86 -13.18
CA ILE A 346 -26.04 8.12 -12.42
C ILE A 346 -26.14 7.85 -10.91
N THR A 347 -27.01 6.93 -10.49
CA THR A 347 -27.12 6.51 -9.09
C THR A 347 -25.84 5.85 -8.58
N SER A 348 -25.15 5.07 -9.42
CA SER A 348 -23.86 4.47 -9.06
C SER A 348 -22.80 5.54 -8.87
N TYR A 349 -22.69 6.51 -9.77
CA TYR A 349 -21.75 7.64 -9.61
C TYR A 349 -21.96 8.38 -8.29
N ILE A 350 -23.21 8.73 -7.96
CA ILE A 350 -23.55 9.42 -6.71
C ILE A 350 -23.13 8.58 -5.49
N LEU A 351 -23.46 7.28 -5.48
CA LEU A 351 -23.14 6.42 -4.34
C LEU A 351 -21.64 6.11 -4.25
N ILE A 352 -20.92 5.99 -5.38
CA ILE A 352 -19.46 5.88 -5.41
C ILE A 352 -18.82 7.14 -4.83
N PHE A 353 -19.29 8.33 -5.21
CA PHE A 353 -18.81 9.60 -4.65
C PHE A 353 -18.89 9.60 -3.12
N PHE A 354 -20.08 9.30 -2.56
CA PHE A 354 -20.27 9.28 -1.12
C PHE A 354 -19.48 8.18 -0.42
N SER A 355 -19.37 7.01 -1.05
CA SER A 355 -18.57 5.90 -0.51
C SER A 355 -17.10 6.29 -0.40
N LEU A 356 -16.51 6.88 -1.45
CA LEU A 356 -15.10 7.28 -1.42
C LEU A 356 -14.85 8.51 -0.54
N ALA A 357 -15.80 9.44 -0.45
CA ALA A 357 -15.71 10.56 0.49
C ALA A 357 -15.70 10.07 1.95
N PHE A 358 -16.53 9.07 2.27
CA PHE A 358 -16.59 8.43 3.59
C PHE A 358 -15.33 7.58 3.87
N ILE A 359 -14.86 6.79 2.90
CA ILE A 359 -13.62 6.01 3.03
C ILE A 359 -12.42 6.94 3.24
N GLY A 360 -12.34 8.06 2.50
CA GLY A 360 -11.31 9.09 2.68
C GLY A 360 -11.35 9.72 4.07
N TRP A 361 -12.55 9.95 4.60
CA TRP A 361 -12.73 10.41 5.98
C TRP A 361 -12.21 9.39 7.00
N ILE A 362 -12.60 8.12 6.89
CA ILE A 362 -12.08 7.03 7.75
C ILE A 362 -10.56 6.99 7.68
N TRP A 363 -10.00 7.06 6.47
CA TRP A 363 -8.55 7.01 6.25
C TRP A 363 -7.82 8.12 7.01
N GLU A 364 -8.24 9.38 6.87
CA GLU A 364 -7.57 10.49 7.55
C GLU A 364 -7.75 10.47 9.07
N VAL A 365 -8.96 10.13 9.54
CA VAL A 365 -9.25 10.03 10.98
C VAL A 365 -8.43 8.91 11.61
N ALA A 366 -8.36 7.74 10.95
CA ALA A 366 -7.57 6.60 11.41
C ALA A 366 -6.07 6.92 11.41
N LEU A 367 -5.55 7.56 10.34
CA LEU A 367 -4.13 7.97 10.30
C LEU A 367 -3.79 8.95 11.43
N HIS A 368 -4.65 9.93 11.70
CA HIS A 368 -4.43 10.88 12.79
C HIS A 368 -4.49 10.17 14.16
N LEU A 369 -5.47 9.29 14.36
CA LEU A 369 -5.63 8.51 15.59
C LEU A 369 -4.41 7.61 15.84
N LEU A 370 -3.92 6.90 14.82
CA LEU A 370 -2.74 6.04 14.94
C LEU A 370 -1.46 6.83 15.19
N LYS A 371 -1.34 8.04 14.63
CA LYS A 371 -0.14 8.88 14.79
C LYS A 371 -0.09 9.60 16.13
N THR A 372 -1.24 10.04 16.65
CA THR A 372 -1.31 10.95 17.81
C THR A 372 -2.00 10.35 19.04
N GLY A 373 -2.70 9.21 18.89
CA GLY A 373 -3.54 8.64 19.93
C GLY A 373 -4.86 9.40 20.15
N VAL A 374 -5.14 10.44 19.36
CA VAL A 374 -6.31 11.31 19.53
C VAL A 374 -7.24 11.23 18.33
N PHE A 375 -8.53 10.97 18.62
CA PHE A 375 -9.59 11.04 17.63
C PHE A 375 -9.89 12.50 17.28
N VAL A 376 -9.81 12.83 15.99
CA VAL A 376 -10.10 14.16 15.48
C VAL A 376 -10.95 14.02 14.22
N ASN A 377 -12.06 14.75 14.14
CA ASN A 377 -12.88 14.81 12.93
C ASN A 377 -12.12 15.58 11.83
N ARG A 378 -11.61 14.86 10.84
CA ARG A 378 -10.77 15.43 9.76
C ARG A 378 -11.64 16.02 8.65
N GLY A 379 -11.08 16.99 7.91
CA GLY A 379 -11.75 17.64 6.78
C GLY A 379 -12.41 18.97 7.12
N THR A 380 -13.00 19.61 6.10
CA THR A 380 -13.61 20.93 6.19
C THR A 380 -15.06 20.90 6.65
N MET A 381 -15.71 19.73 6.54
CA MET A 381 -17.13 19.53 6.82
C MET A 381 -17.35 18.86 8.18
N ILE A 382 -18.57 18.97 8.74
CA ILE A 382 -18.90 18.40 10.04
C ILE A 382 -19.22 16.91 9.90
N GLY A 383 -19.92 16.53 8.84
CA GLY A 383 -20.29 15.16 8.51
C GLY A 383 -19.08 14.29 8.14
N PRO A 384 -19.26 12.97 8.12
CA PRO A 384 -18.18 12.01 7.92
C PRO A 384 -17.79 11.88 6.44
N TRP A 385 -17.49 12.98 5.77
CA TRP A 385 -17.09 12.97 4.36
C TRP A 385 -15.94 13.95 4.11
N LEU A 386 -14.95 13.51 3.33
CA LEU A 386 -13.96 14.38 2.72
C LEU A 386 -14.27 14.49 1.22
N PRO A 387 -14.92 15.57 0.76
CA PRO A 387 -15.41 15.72 -0.61
C PRO A 387 -14.31 15.53 -1.67
N ILE A 388 -13.07 15.91 -1.36
CA ILE A 388 -11.95 15.83 -2.29
C ILE A 388 -11.72 14.39 -2.80
N TYR A 389 -11.92 13.36 -1.96
CA TYR A 389 -11.78 11.95 -2.36
C TYR A 389 -12.93 11.52 -3.29
N GLY A 390 -14.15 11.94 -2.99
CA GLY A 390 -15.32 11.69 -3.83
C GLY A 390 -15.20 12.38 -5.19
N THR A 391 -14.88 13.68 -5.20
CA THR A 391 -14.72 14.50 -6.41
C THR A 391 -13.58 13.98 -7.28
N GLY A 392 -12.43 13.66 -6.68
CA GLY A 392 -11.30 13.07 -7.41
C GLY A 392 -11.70 11.75 -8.08
N THR A 393 -12.44 10.90 -7.37
CA THR A 393 -12.97 9.64 -7.91
C THR A 393 -13.88 9.88 -9.12
N LEU A 394 -14.85 10.78 -9.02
CA LEU A 394 -15.76 11.09 -10.12
C LEU A 394 -15.01 11.64 -11.33
N LEU A 395 -14.11 12.61 -11.13
CA LEU A 395 -13.33 13.20 -12.21
C LEU A 395 -12.48 12.13 -12.91
N MET A 396 -11.86 11.21 -12.17
CA MET A 396 -11.12 10.10 -12.74
C MET A 396 -12.00 9.15 -13.56
N LEU A 397 -13.16 8.75 -13.03
CA LEU A 397 -14.08 7.84 -13.74
C LEU A 397 -14.72 8.48 -14.98
N ILE A 398 -14.90 9.80 -15.00
CA ILE A 398 -15.49 10.52 -16.14
C ILE A 398 -14.43 10.86 -17.19
N LEU A 399 -13.28 11.40 -16.77
CA LEU A 399 -12.28 11.95 -17.69
C LEU A 399 -11.19 10.95 -18.07
N LEU A 400 -10.82 10.04 -17.17
CA LEU A 400 -9.66 9.16 -17.36
C LEU A 400 -10.02 7.72 -17.69
N LYS A 401 -11.27 7.30 -17.48
CA LYS A 401 -11.73 5.97 -17.89
C LYS A 401 -11.49 5.66 -19.39
N PRO A 402 -11.61 6.61 -20.34
CA PRO A 402 -11.23 6.35 -21.74
C PRO A 402 -9.75 5.97 -21.96
N LEU A 403 -8.88 6.16 -20.96
CA LEU A 403 -7.45 5.85 -21.01
C LEU A 403 -7.09 4.52 -20.33
N ILE A 404 -8.06 3.70 -19.91
CA ILE A 404 -7.83 2.44 -19.17
C ILE A 404 -6.99 1.42 -19.93
N GLU A 405 -6.99 1.46 -21.26
CA GLU A 405 -6.17 0.57 -22.08
C GLU A 405 -4.71 1.06 -22.21
N LYS A 406 -4.43 2.29 -21.76
CA LYS A 406 -3.14 2.96 -21.91
C LYS A 406 -2.59 3.36 -20.53
N PRO A 407 -2.18 2.39 -19.68
CA PRO A 407 -1.75 2.67 -18.31
C PRO A 407 -0.57 3.65 -18.21
N LEU A 408 0.33 3.65 -19.20
CA LEU A 408 1.45 4.60 -19.26
C LEU A 408 1.00 6.07 -19.46
N VAL A 409 -0.20 6.28 -20.02
CA VAL A 409 -0.81 7.61 -20.19
C VAL A 409 -1.74 7.90 -19.01
N LEU A 410 -2.53 6.91 -18.59
CA LEU A 410 -3.45 7.04 -17.47
C LEU A 410 -2.75 7.48 -16.18
N PHE A 411 -1.55 6.97 -15.89
CA PHE A 411 -0.81 7.28 -14.67
C PHE A 411 -0.44 8.76 -14.54
N PRO A 412 0.30 9.37 -15.50
CA PRO A 412 0.56 10.79 -15.45
C PRO A 412 -0.72 11.64 -15.56
N SER A 413 -1.74 11.20 -16.31
CA SER A 413 -3.02 11.92 -16.37
C SER A 413 -3.74 11.95 -15.01
N ALA A 414 -3.74 10.84 -14.25
CA ALA A 414 -4.28 10.78 -12.90
C ALA A 414 -3.51 11.68 -11.93
N MET A 415 -2.17 11.66 -12.02
CA MET A 415 -1.29 12.53 -11.24
C MET A 415 -1.61 14.01 -11.46
N VAL A 416 -1.75 14.43 -12.72
CA VAL A 416 -2.08 15.81 -13.10
C VAL A 416 -3.47 16.19 -12.65
N LEU A 417 -4.48 15.34 -12.90
CA LEU A 417 -5.87 15.61 -12.54
C LEU A 417 -6.04 15.79 -11.02
N CYS A 418 -5.49 14.86 -10.22
CA CYS A 418 -5.54 14.95 -8.77
C CYS A 418 -4.74 16.16 -8.26
N GLY A 419 -3.59 16.48 -8.88
CA GLY A 419 -2.82 17.65 -8.51
C GLY A 419 -3.53 18.97 -8.77
N ILE A 420 -4.24 19.09 -9.90
CA ILE A 420 -5.08 20.26 -10.19
C ILE A 420 -6.18 20.38 -9.14
N LEU A 421 -6.89 19.27 -8.86
CA LEU A 421 -7.97 19.26 -7.87
C LEU A 421 -7.48 19.66 -6.48
N GLU A 422 -6.38 19.07 -6.02
CA GLU A 422 -5.82 19.31 -4.69
C GLU A 422 -5.28 20.73 -4.56
N TYR A 423 -4.55 21.21 -5.56
CA TYR A 423 -4.03 22.57 -5.58
C TYR A 423 -5.18 23.59 -5.54
N PHE A 424 -6.18 23.40 -6.40
CA PHE A 424 -7.35 24.28 -6.45
C PHE A 424 -8.12 24.25 -5.13
N THR A 425 -8.36 23.06 -4.55
CA THR A 425 -9.08 22.93 -3.29
C THR A 425 -8.33 23.62 -2.16
N SER A 426 -7.01 23.41 -2.04
CA SER A 426 -6.17 24.11 -1.06
C SER A 426 -6.23 25.64 -1.23
N TRP A 427 -6.14 26.13 -2.48
CA TRP A 427 -6.23 27.56 -2.78
C TRP A 427 -7.60 28.15 -2.45
N ALA A 428 -8.68 27.46 -2.82
CA ALA A 428 -10.05 27.91 -2.54
C ALA A 428 -10.30 27.98 -1.03
N LEU A 429 -9.92 26.95 -0.27
CA LEU A 429 -10.07 26.94 1.18
C LEU A 429 -9.27 28.05 1.87
N GLU A 430 -8.05 28.31 1.40
CA GLU A 430 -7.25 29.42 1.90
C GLU A 430 -7.90 30.77 1.62
N LYS A 431 -8.46 30.97 0.42
CA LYS A 431 -9.10 32.25 0.05
C LYS A 431 -10.43 32.49 0.74
N LEU A 432 -11.18 31.43 1.01
CA LEU A 432 -12.48 31.51 1.67
C LEU A 432 -12.36 31.63 3.19
N PHE A 433 -11.42 30.91 3.81
CA PHE A 433 -11.36 30.74 5.28
C PHE A 433 -10.05 31.16 5.94
N ASN A 434 -9.10 31.70 5.17
CA ASN A 434 -7.79 32.15 5.64
C ASN A 434 -7.02 31.11 6.50
N THR A 435 -7.25 29.83 6.17
CA THR A 435 -6.82 28.67 6.96
C THR A 435 -6.42 27.55 6.00
N THR A 436 -5.43 26.73 6.37
CA THR A 436 -5.05 25.55 5.60
C THR A 436 -5.42 24.26 6.33
N TRP A 437 -5.92 23.26 5.60
CA TRP A 437 -6.23 21.92 6.14
C TRP A 437 -5.06 20.95 6.00
N TRP A 438 -4.15 21.25 5.07
CA TRP A 438 -2.88 20.56 4.91
C TRP A 438 -1.81 21.56 4.45
N ASN A 439 -0.56 21.22 4.69
CA ASN A 439 0.58 22.07 4.35
C ASN A 439 1.80 21.21 4.05
N TYR A 440 2.29 21.30 2.81
CA TYR A 440 3.44 20.57 2.30
C TYR A 440 4.71 21.40 2.16
N LYS A 441 4.82 22.60 2.77
CA LYS A 441 5.97 23.50 2.59
C LYS A 441 7.34 22.85 2.87
N ASN A 442 7.39 21.88 3.76
CA ASN A 442 8.61 21.16 4.15
C ASN A 442 8.78 19.82 3.43
N VAL A 443 7.95 19.53 2.42
CA VAL A 443 8.00 18.29 1.66
C VAL A 443 8.68 18.54 0.31
N PHE A 444 9.43 17.53 -0.14
CA PHE A 444 10.17 17.55 -1.39
C PHE A 444 9.26 17.86 -2.60
N PHE A 445 9.72 18.73 -3.50
CA PHE A 445 8.96 19.23 -4.66
C PHE A 445 7.53 19.68 -4.34
N ASN A 446 7.37 20.49 -3.29
CA ASN A 446 6.10 21.14 -3.02
C ASN A 446 5.89 22.39 -3.90
N ILE A 447 4.64 22.67 -4.24
CA ILE A 447 4.24 23.89 -4.93
C ILE A 447 3.36 24.70 -3.96
N ASN A 448 3.90 25.83 -3.50
CA ASN A 448 3.27 26.75 -2.53
C ASN A 448 2.79 26.07 -1.22
N GLY A 449 3.28 24.86 -0.90
CA GLY A 449 2.79 24.04 0.20
C GLY A 449 1.39 23.43 -0.02
N ARG A 450 0.81 23.52 -1.22
CA ARG A 450 -0.54 23.02 -1.53
C ARG A 450 -0.56 21.58 -2.02
N ILE A 451 0.42 21.24 -2.85
CA ILE A 451 0.65 19.90 -3.38
C ILE A 451 2.14 19.57 -3.25
N CYS A 452 2.49 18.29 -3.23
CA CYS A 452 3.86 17.82 -3.28
C CYS A 452 3.98 16.59 -4.17
N PHE A 453 5.16 16.39 -4.76
CA PHE A 453 5.38 15.31 -5.71
C PHE A 453 5.07 13.91 -5.14
N GLU A 454 5.44 13.65 -3.90
CA GLU A 454 5.13 12.37 -3.22
C GLU A 454 3.62 12.14 -3.08
N GLY A 455 2.87 13.18 -2.69
CA GLY A 455 1.41 13.12 -2.60
C GLY A 455 0.77 12.85 -3.96
N LEU A 456 1.23 13.54 -5.01
CA LEU A 456 0.75 13.34 -6.38
C LEU A 456 0.99 11.91 -6.88
N LEU A 457 2.15 11.32 -6.57
CA LEU A 457 2.45 9.94 -6.91
C LEU A 457 1.51 8.97 -6.20
N PHE A 458 1.22 9.21 -4.91
CA PHE A 458 0.24 8.42 -4.15
C PHE A 458 -1.16 8.52 -4.75
N PHE A 459 -1.60 9.72 -5.14
CA PHE A 459 -2.89 9.91 -5.81
C PHE A 459 -2.96 9.23 -7.18
N ALA A 460 -1.88 9.21 -7.95
CA ALA A 460 -1.84 8.50 -9.23
C ALA A 460 -2.00 6.97 -9.05
N ILE A 461 -1.29 6.41 -8.06
CA ILE A 461 -1.41 5.00 -7.68
C ILE A 461 -2.83 4.70 -7.15
N GLY A 462 -3.36 5.56 -6.28
CA GLY A 462 -4.72 5.47 -5.76
C GLY A 462 -5.77 5.55 -6.88
N GLY A 463 -5.55 6.40 -7.89
CA GLY A 463 -6.42 6.52 -9.05
C GLY A 463 -6.52 5.25 -9.88
N PHE A 464 -5.41 4.54 -10.07
CA PHE A 464 -5.42 3.20 -10.69
C PHE A 464 -6.26 2.22 -9.88
N LEU A 465 -6.02 2.16 -8.56
CA LEU A 465 -6.77 1.27 -7.70
C LEU A 465 -8.27 1.60 -7.72
N ILE A 466 -8.62 2.88 -7.77
CA ILE A 466 -10.00 3.33 -7.86
C ILE A 466 -10.64 2.88 -9.17
N ILE A 467 -10.01 3.17 -10.31
CA ILE A 467 -10.59 2.87 -11.63
C ILE A 467 -10.68 1.36 -11.87
N TYR A 468 -9.62 0.61 -11.60
CA TYR A 468 -9.54 -0.82 -11.95
C TYR A 468 -10.13 -1.76 -10.90
N PHE A 469 -10.30 -1.30 -9.66
CA PHE A 469 -10.67 -2.19 -8.55
C PHE A 469 -11.77 -1.62 -7.64
N ILE A 470 -11.55 -0.48 -6.97
CA ILE A 470 -12.46 0.00 -5.91
C ILE A 470 -13.82 0.43 -6.50
N ALA A 471 -13.86 1.19 -7.59
CA ALA A 471 -15.12 1.62 -8.18
C ALA A 471 -15.93 0.43 -8.75
N PRO A 472 -15.32 -0.53 -9.49
CA PRO A 472 -16.00 -1.76 -9.87
C PRO A 472 -16.51 -2.56 -8.67
N LEU A 473 -15.70 -2.71 -7.62
CA LEU A 473 -16.03 -3.41 -6.38
C LEU A 473 -17.23 -2.79 -5.67
N ILE A 474 -17.23 -1.46 -5.51
CA ILE A 474 -18.35 -0.75 -4.87
C ILE A 474 -19.61 -0.92 -5.70
N ASP A 475 -19.55 -0.73 -7.02
CA ASP A 475 -20.73 -0.88 -7.88
C ASP A 475 -21.29 -2.30 -7.84
N GLU A 476 -20.43 -3.32 -7.73
CA GLU A 476 -20.86 -4.71 -7.56
C GLU A 476 -21.71 -4.89 -6.29
N PHE A 477 -21.29 -4.30 -5.17
CA PHE A 477 -22.10 -4.31 -3.96
C PHE A 477 -23.40 -3.53 -4.11
N LEU A 478 -23.40 -2.42 -4.87
CA LEU A 478 -24.60 -1.63 -5.15
C LEU A 478 -25.60 -2.36 -6.06
N GLN A 479 -25.18 -3.39 -6.80
CA GLN A 479 -26.10 -4.18 -7.64
C GLN A 479 -27.03 -5.07 -6.81
N TYR A 480 -26.65 -5.44 -5.58
CA TYR A 480 -27.53 -6.16 -4.64
C TYR A 480 -28.64 -5.28 -4.05
N ILE A 481 -28.55 -3.96 -4.22
CA ILE A 481 -29.51 -3.01 -3.65
C ILE A 481 -30.60 -2.68 -4.68
N PRO A 482 -31.89 -2.82 -4.35
CA PRO A 482 -32.99 -2.47 -5.24
C PRO A 482 -32.93 -1.01 -5.72
N ASN A 483 -33.28 -0.76 -6.98
CA ASN A 483 -33.17 0.57 -7.60
C ASN A 483 -33.96 1.67 -6.86
N LYS A 484 -35.13 1.35 -6.29
CA LYS A 484 -35.90 2.30 -5.48
C LYS A 484 -35.13 2.76 -4.25
N LEU A 485 -34.47 1.82 -3.56
CA LEU A 485 -33.67 2.11 -2.38
C LEU A 485 -32.42 2.91 -2.74
N LYS A 486 -31.72 2.57 -3.85
CA LYS A 486 -30.58 3.38 -4.35
C LYS A 486 -30.96 4.83 -4.60
N LYS A 487 -32.11 5.09 -5.26
CA LYS A 487 -32.61 6.46 -5.48
C LYS A 487 -32.91 7.18 -4.17
N GLY A 488 -33.54 6.50 -3.21
CA GLY A 488 -33.78 7.04 -1.86
C GLY A 488 -32.48 7.39 -1.13
N MET A 489 -31.49 6.49 -1.15
CA MET A 489 -30.16 6.73 -0.58
C MET A 489 -29.48 7.94 -1.23
N CYS A 490 -29.50 8.04 -2.55
CA CYS A 490 -28.94 9.18 -3.28
C CYS A 490 -29.59 10.49 -2.81
N LEU A 491 -30.92 10.53 -2.74
CA LEU A 491 -31.66 11.73 -2.32
C LEU A 491 -31.28 12.14 -0.89
N ILE A 492 -31.29 11.20 0.05
CA ILE A 492 -30.95 11.45 1.46
C ILE A 492 -29.50 11.96 1.58
N LEU A 493 -28.55 11.28 0.95
CA LEU A 493 -27.14 11.65 1.02
C LEU A 493 -26.88 13.02 0.39
N ILE A 494 -27.51 13.33 -0.75
CA ILE A 494 -27.41 14.65 -1.38
C ILE A 494 -27.96 15.73 -0.43
N VAL A 495 -29.15 15.54 0.14
CA VAL A 495 -29.74 16.52 1.05
C VAL A 495 -28.85 16.76 2.27
N LEU A 496 -28.39 15.69 2.94
CA LEU A 496 -27.51 15.82 4.12
C LEU A 496 -26.18 16.49 3.77
N PHE A 497 -25.59 16.11 2.64
CA PHE A 497 -24.33 16.68 2.17
C PHE A 497 -24.48 18.17 1.83
N THR A 498 -25.56 18.56 1.14
CA THR A 498 -25.82 19.96 0.81
C THR A 498 -26.05 20.80 2.06
N LEU A 499 -26.81 20.29 3.05
CA LEU A 499 -27.02 20.99 4.32
C LEU A 499 -25.69 21.23 5.06
N ASP A 500 -24.86 20.21 5.17
CA ASP A 500 -23.54 20.34 5.81
C ASP A 500 -22.58 21.21 4.99
N LEU A 501 -22.64 21.15 3.65
CA LEU A 501 -21.85 22.03 2.80
C LEU A 501 -22.24 23.49 3.00
N SER A 502 -23.53 23.80 3.06
CA SER A 502 -24.04 25.13 3.36
C SER A 502 -23.61 25.61 4.75
N GLN A 503 -23.68 24.75 5.77
CA GLN A 503 -23.19 25.09 7.11
C GLN A 503 -21.68 25.32 7.12
N SER A 504 -20.91 24.41 6.52
CA SER A 504 -19.45 24.45 6.49
C SER A 504 -18.91 25.57 5.59
N ALA A 505 -19.70 26.06 4.64
CA ALA A 505 -19.38 27.23 3.85
C ALA A 505 -19.33 28.53 4.69
N THR A 506 -20.02 28.55 5.84
CA THR A 506 -19.97 29.68 6.78
C THR A 506 -19.07 29.39 7.97
N ASN A 507 -19.18 28.19 8.54
CA ASN A 507 -18.47 27.75 9.73
C ASN A 507 -17.78 26.40 9.44
N PRO A 508 -16.63 26.40 8.76
CA PRO A 508 -15.94 25.16 8.42
C PRO A 508 -15.37 24.49 9.66
N ASN A 509 -15.28 23.16 9.64
CA ASN A 509 -14.62 22.39 10.68
C ASN A 509 -13.13 22.75 10.75
N THR A 510 -12.74 23.39 11.84
CA THR A 510 -11.40 23.91 12.10
C THR A 510 -10.99 23.63 13.54
N GLY A 511 -9.68 23.58 13.81
CA GLY A 511 -9.18 23.34 15.16
C GLY A 511 -7.90 22.53 15.20
N LYS A 512 -7.44 22.26 16.43
CA LYS A 512 -6.20 21.49 16.67
C LYS A 512 -6.31 20.10 16.05
N GLY A 513 -5.33 19.74 15.21
CA GLY A 513 -5.34 18.47 14.51
C GLY A 513 -6.29 18.42 13.31
N VAL A 514 -6.95 19.52 12.93
CA VAL A 514 -7.80 19.64 11.72
C VAL A 514 -7.18 20.62 10.74
N SER A 515 -6.83 21.83 11.21
CA SER A 515 -6.40 22.94 10.35
C SER A 515 -5.34 23.84 11.02
N GLN A 516 -4.70 24.70 10.23
CA GLN A 516 -3.70 25.68 10.67
C GLN A 516 -4.06 27.08 10.17
N THR A 517 -4.15 28.06 11.07
CA THR A 517 -4.42 29.46 10.71
C THR A 517 -3.18 30.10 10.07
N ILE A 518 -3.37 30.81 8.95
CA ILE A 518 -2.28 31.50 8.28
C ILE A 518 -2.06 32.87 8.93
N SER A 519 -0.89 33.07 9.56
CA SER A 519 -0.49 34.39 10.04
C SER A 519 0.20 35.18 8.91
N TYR A 520 -0.42 36.26 8.43
CA TYR A 520 0.10 37.12 7.34
C TYR A 520 1.34 37.97 7.69
N LYS A 521 2.05 37.68 8.79
CA LYS A 521 3.17 38.52 9.27
C LYS A 521 4.45 38.48 8.41
N SER A 522 4.48 37.76 7.28
CA SER A 522 5.70 37.60 6.45
C SER A 522 5.66 38.22 5.05
N LEU A 523 4.65 39.03 4.69
CA LEU A 523 4.56 39.66 3.36
C LEU A 523 5.10 41.10 3.26
N ASN A 524 5.42 41.76 4.38
CA ASN A 524 5.84 43.18 4.38
C ASN A 524 7.36 43.43 4.32
N TYR A 525 8.21 42.42 4.13
CA TYR A 525 9.67 42.60 4.06
C TYR A 525 10.25 42.70 2.63
N LYS A 526 9.42 42.84 1.59
CA LYS A 526 9.91 42.93 0.19
C LYS A 526 9.63 44.23 -0.57
N TYR A 527 9.03 45.24 0.07
CA TYR A 527 8.85 46.56 -0.55
C TYR A 527 9.27 47.70 0.39
N LYS A 528 10.58 47.82 0.62
CA LYS A 528 11.19 49.13 0.83
C LYS A 528 12.34 49.27 -0.17
N LYS A 529 12.02 49.99 -1.24
CA LYS A 529 12.94 50.76 -2.11
C LYS A 529 12.32 52.16 -2.21
N PRO A 530 13.09 53.24 -2.42
CA PRO A 530 14.30 53.31 -3.25
C PRO A 530 15.59 52.84 -2.57
#